data_AF-A0AAV5AJS2-F1
#
_entry.id   AF-A0AAV5AJS2-F1
#
_cell.length_a   1.000
_cell.length_b   1.000
_cell.length_c   1.000
_cell.angle_alpha   90.00
_cell.angle_beta   90.00
_cell.angle_gamma   90.00
#
_symmetry.space_group_name_H-M   'P 1'
#
loop_
_entity.id
_entity.type
_entity.pdbx_description
1 polymer ?
#
loop_
_entity_poly.entity_id
_entity_poly.type
_entity_poly.pdbx_seq_one_letter_code
_entity_poly.pdbx_strand_id
1 'polypeptide(L)'
;MTRFNSNAACCSIPPVQAFYQPQGTFRAYGDFKKVYITGPEKTDKALVCVFDIFGFWPQTQQGADILAETLNAKVLMPDFFEPHNAFSQDDYPPNTPEKKVRLQEFFQNVARVDVAVTNVNKLGLLMKAEGYKHIGLYGFCWVYHKAGKVAILSGSEKVYDAVASVHPA
;
A
#
# COMPACT_ATOMS: atom_id res chain seq x y z
N MET A 1 -19.51 30.09 8.45
CA MET A 1 -19.47 28.73 7.87
C MET A 1 -20.09 27.77 8.87
N THR A 2 -21.31 27.33 8.60
CA THR A 2 -22.00 26.33 9.41
C THR A 2 -21.38 24.96 9.09
N ARG A 3 -20.70 24.33 10.06
CA ARG A 3 -20.15 22.96 9.89
C ARG A 3 -21.30 21.97 9.98
N PHE A 4 -21.69 21.37 8.87
CA PHE A 4 -22.87 20.49 8.78
C PHE A 4 -22.63 19.04 9.27
N ASN A 5 -21.40 18.67 9.64
CA ASN A 5 -21.09 17.33 10.17
C ASN A 5 -20.00 17.43 11.25
N SER A 6 -20.38 17.64 12.52
CA SER A 6 -19.47 17.47 13.65
C SER A 6 -19.44 16.00 14.06
N ASN A 7 -18.61 15.20 13.39
CA ASN A 7 -18.28 13.87 13.91
C ASN A 7 -17.16 14.03 14.96
N ALA A 8 -17.44 13.68 16.21
CA ALA A 8 -16.49 13.78 17.31
C ALA A 8 -15.18 13.03 17.00
N ALA A 9 -15.26 11.87 16.32
CA ALA A 9 -14.09 11.11 15.89
C ALA A 9 -13.24 11.88 14.87
N CYS A 10 -13.86 12.59 13.91
CA CYS A 10 -13.13 13.41 12.94
C CYS A 10 -12.49 14.66 13.59
N CYS A 11 -12.97 15.07 14.77
CA CYS A 11 -12.50 16.28 15.45
C CYS A 11 -11.40 16.00 16.49
N SER A 12 -11.17 14.73 16.85
CA SER A 12 -10.17 14.31 17.86
C SER A 12 -8.90 13.70 17.28
N ILE A 13 -8.90 13.31 15.99
CA ILE A 13 -7.74 12.72 15.33
C ILE A 13 -6.77 13.84 14.94
N PRO A 14 -5.49 13.79 15.36
CA PRO A 14 -4.50 14.78 14.94
C PRO A 14 -4.40 14.84 13.41
N PRO A 15 -4.20 16.04 12.83
CA PRO A 15 -3.98 16.13 11.40
C PRO A 15 -2.70 15.38 11.01
N VAL A 16 -2.73 14.76 9.83
CA VAL A 16 -1.53 14.20 9.20
C VAL A 16 -0.50 15.30 8.93
N GLN A 17 0.77 14.93 8.90
CA GLN A 17 1.88 15.89 8.81
C GLN A 17 2.32 16.01 7.36
N ALA A 18 2.39 17.24 6.84
CA ALA A 18 2.87 17.48 5.49
C ALA A 18 4.35 17.06 5.32
N PHE A 19 5.17 17.31 6.35
CA PHE A 19 6.57 16.90 6.43
C PHE A 19 6.70 15.80 7.47
N TYR A 20 6.66 14.55 7.01
CA TYR A 20 6.72 13.38 7.86
C TYR A 20 8.04 12.65 7.69
N GLN A 21 8.60 12.16 8.81
CA GLN A 21 9.72 11.24 8.82
C GLN A 21 9.19 9.83 9.14
N PRO A 22 9.27 8.89 8.18
CA PRO A 22 8.84 7.50 8.39
C PRO A 22 9.51 6.87 9.61
N GLN A 23 8.73 6.18 10.44
CA GLN A 23 9.21 5.56 11.69
C GLN A 23 9.71 4.12 11.49
N GLY A 24 9.22 3.46 10.45
CA GLY A 24 9.58 2.10 10.09
C GLY A 24 10.98 1.98 9.48
N THR A 25 11.32 0.75 9.09
CA THR A 25 12.63 0.43 8.51
C THR A 25 12.49 -0.36 7.22
N PHE A 26 13.44 -0.17 6.30
CA PHE A 26 13.52 -0.99 5.09
C PHE A 26 14.32 -2.26 5.34
N ARG A 27 13.73 -3.42 5.03
CA ARG A 27 14.37 -4.74 5.13
C ARG A 27 13.84 -5.66 4.03
N ALA A 28 14.55 -6.74 3.73
CA ALA A 28 14.01 -7.80 2.89
C ALA A 28 12.95 -8.61 3.67
N TYR A 29 11.92 -9.09 2.97
CA TYR A 29 10.90 -9.96 3.56
C TYR A 29 10.23 -10.82 2.47
N GLY A 30 10.21 -12.14 2.68
CA GLY A 30 9.80 -13.09 1.65
C GLY A 30 10.64 -12.96 0.39
N ASP A 31 9.99 -12.90 -0.77
CA ASP A 31 10.64 -12.74 -2.07
C ASP A 31 11.03 -11.28 -2.38
N PHE A 32 10.57 -10.32 -1.56
CA PHE A 32 10.83 -8.90 -1.79
C PHE A 32 12.16 -8.47 -1.16
N LYS A 33 13.01 -7.82 -1.96
CA LYS A 33 14.31 -7.32 -1.49
C LYS A 33 14.18 -6.07 -0.63
N LYS A 34 13.18 -5.24 -0.92
CA LYS A 34 12.93 -3.99 -0.20
C LYS A 34 11.48 -3.90 0.28
N VAL A 35 11.30 -3.93 1.59
CA VAL A 35 10.00 -3.80 2.25
C VAL A 35 10.12 -2.77 3.36
N TYR A 36 9.25 -1.76 3.35
CA TYR A 36 9.09 -0.87 4.49
C TYR A 36 8.24 -1.58 5.55
N ILE A 37 8.80 -1.77 6.74
CA ILE A 37 8.18 -2.50 7.85
C ILE A 37 8.06 -1.56 9.04
N THR A 38 6.86 -1.47 9.60
CA THR A 38 6.54 -0.66 10.79
C THR A 38 5.57 -1.40 11.72
N GLY A 39 5.47 -0.92 12.96
CA GLY A 39 4.67 -1.54 14.02
C GLY A 39 5.48 -2.43 14.99
N PRO A 40 4.79 -3.06 15.96
CA PRO A 40 5.43 -3.84 17.02
C PRO A 40 6.07 -5.12 16.48
N GLU A 41 7.17 -5.55 17.11
CA GLU A 41 7.84 -6.81 16.73
C GLU A 41 6.99 -8.04 17.05
N LYS A 42 6.22 -7.98 18.14
CA LYS A 42 5.33 -9.05 18.63
C LYS A 42 3.87 -8.66 18.47
N THR A 43 3.22 -9.22 17.46
CA THR A 43 1.77 -9.12 17.22
C THR A 43 1.33 -10.30 16.36
N ASP A 44 0.08 -10.71 16.47
CA ASP A 44 -0.54 -11.72 15.60
C ASP A 44 -1.33 -11.11 14.44
N LYS A 45 -1.37 -9.77 14.35
CA LYS A 45 -2.01 -9.02 13.28
C LYS A 45 -0.98 -8.43 12.33
N ALA A 46 -1.24 -8.55 11.04
CA ALA A 46 -0.44 -7.85 10.05
C ALA A 46 -1.29 -7.28 8.91
N LEU A 47 -0.77 -6.22 8.31
CA LEU A 47 -1.35 -5.60 7.14
C LEU A 47 -0.31 -5.51 6.04
N VAL A 48 -0.73 -5.83 4.82
CA VAL A 48 0.06 -5.54 3.63
C VAL A 48 -0.45 -4.26 2.99
N CYS A 49 0.46 -3.32 2.74
CA CYS A 49 0.19 -2.05 2.08
C CYS A 49 0.70 -2.10 0.63
N VAL A 50 -0.20 -1.84 -0.32
CA VAL A 50 0.17 -1.61 -1.73
C VAL A 50 0.15 -0.09 -1.96
N PHE A 51 1.33 0.51 -2.16
CA PHE A 51 1.47 1.94 -2.49
C PHE A 51 0.95 2.27 -3.91
N ASP A 52 0.86 3.53 -4.33
CA ASP A 52 0.48 3.94 -5.70
C ASP A 52 1.69 3.85 -6.69
N ILE A 53 1.48 4.19 -7.97
CA ILE A 53 2.46 4.23 -9.06
C ILE A 53 3.74 5.01 -8.73
N PHE A 54 3.72 5.87 -7.72
CA PHE A 54 4.87 6.65 -7.26
C PHE A 54 5.75 5.91 -6.23
N GLY A 55 5.39 4.68 -5.86
CA GLY A 55 6.20 3.87 -4.96
C GLY A 55 6.17 4.37 -3.52
N PHE A 56 7.32 4.29 -2.85
CA PHE A 56 7.47 4.76 -1.47
C PHE A 56 7.35 6.27 -1.37
N TRP A 57 6.35 6.73 -0.61
CA TRP A 57 6.14 8.14 -0.33
C TRP A 57 5.93 8.37 1.17
N PRO A 58 6.50 9.43 1.78
CA PRO A 58 6.42 9.64 3.22
C PRO A 58 4.99 9.67 3.77
N GLN A 59 4.03 10.19 3.01
CA GLN A 59 2.62 10.28 3.40
C GLN A 59 1.96 8.90 3.42
N THR A 60 2.30 8.03 2.47
CA THR A 60 1.84 6.63 2.47
C THR A 60 2.44 5.87 3.66
N GLN A 61 3.72 6.13 3.96
CA GLN A 61 4.40 5.56 5.12
C GLN A 61 3.82 6.08 6.44
N GLN A 62 3.44 7.35 6.50
CA GLN A 62 2.70 7.92 7.65
C GLN A 62 1.39 7.17 7.88
N GLY A 63 0.62 6.91 6.82
CA GLY A 63 -0.59 6.11 6.92
C GLY A 63 -0.31 4.70 7.45
N ALA A 64 0.76 4.06 6.97
CA ALA A 64 1.20 2.75 7.47
C ALA A 64 1.58 2.80 8.96
N ASP A 65 2.32 3.82 9.39
CA ASP A 65 2.73 4.00 10.79
C ASP A 65 1.51 4.23 11.70
N ILE A 66 0.56 5.07 11.28
CA ILE A 66 -0.70 5.31 12.01
C ILE A 66 -1.52 4.02 12.14
N LEU A 67 -1.63 3.24 11.06
CA LEU A 67 -2.36 1.97 11.09
C LEU A 67 -1.68 0.93 12.00
N ALA A 68 -0.36 0.87 11.95
CA ALA A 68 0.43 -0.03 12.78
C ALA A 68 0.22 0.25 14.27
N GLU A 69 0.30 1.52 14.66
CA GLU A 69 0.06 1.97 16.02
C GLU A 69 -1.39 1.75 16.46
N THR A 70 -2.35 2.21 15.66
CA THR A 70 -3.78 2.18 16.00
C THR A 70 -4.33 0.77 16.14
N LEU A 71 -3.86 -0.17 15.30
CA LEU A 71 -4.38 -1.54 15.27
C LEU A 71 -3.52 -2.52 16.06
N ASN A 72 -2.38 -2.06 16.59
CA ASN A 72 -1.33 -2.91 17.16
C ASN A 72 -0.96 -4.04 16.18
N ALA A 73 -0.66 -3.68 14.94
CA ALA A 73 -0.42 -4.60 13.82
C ALA A 73 0.94 -4.31 13.16
N LYS A 74 1.58 -5.34 12.60
CA LYS A 74 2.77 -5.15 11.78
C LYS A 74 2.35 -4.77 10.36
N VAL A 75 2.82 -3.65 9.84
CA VAL A 75 2.50 -3.22 8.47
C VAL A 75 3.70 -3.44 7.58
N LEU A 76 3.49 -4.15 6.47
CA LEU A 76 4.50 -4.43 5.45
C LEU A 76 4.10 -3.73 4.16
N MET A 77 4.97 -2.87 3.64
CA MET A 77 4.80 -2.19 2.37
C MET A 77 5.96 -2.63 1.45
N PRO A 78 5.78 -3.70 0.66
CA PRO A 78 6.83 -4.22 -0.20
C PRO A 78 6.98 -3.39 -1.49
N ASP A 79 8.19 -3.40 -2.05
CA ASP A 79 8.48 -2.77 -3.34
C ASP A 79 7.95 -3.65 -4.48
N PHE A 80 6.76 -3.33 -4.98
CA PHE A 80 6.15 -4.03 -6.11
C PHE A 80 6.82 -3.73 -7.46
N PHE A 81 7.73 -2.76 -7.52
CA PHE A 81 8.36 -2.34 -8.77
C PHE A 81 9.75 -2.91 -8.97
N GLU A 82 10.34 -3.57 -7.98
CA GLU A 82 11.68 -4.12 -8.09
C GLU A 82 11.80 -5.14 -9.26
N PRO A 83 12.94 -5.14 -9.99
CA PRO A 83 14.12 -4.29 -9.83
C PRO A 83 14.01 -2.91 -10.53
N HIS A 84 12.84 -2.58 -11.08
CA HIS A 84 12.56 -1.31 -11.76
C HIS A 84 12.16 -0.20 -10.78
N ASN A 85 11.96 1.00 -11.31
CA ASN A 85 11.56 2.17 -10.52
C ASN A 85 10.06 2.43 -10.66
N ALA A 86 9.52 3.15 -9.67
CA ALA A 86 8.20 3.75 -9.73
C ALA A 86 8.05 4.75 -10.90
N PHE A 87 6.82 5.08 -11.25
CA PHE A 87 6.51 6.07 -12.27
C PHE A 87 6.95 7.47 -11.83
N SER A 88 7.49 8.25 -12.77
CA SER A 88 7.98 9.61 -12.47
C SER A 88 6.81 10.57 -12.20
N GLN A 89 6.93 11.37 -11.14
CA GLN A 89 5.98 12.45 -10.86
C GLN A 89 5.98 13.53 -11.95
N ASP A 90 7.13 13.79 -12.59
CA ASP A 90 7.23 14.78 -13.68
C ASP A 90 6.41 14.37 -14.92
N ASP A 91 6.15 13.07 -15.07
CA ASP A 91 5.34 12.49 -16.13
C ASP A 91 3.85 12.42 -15.79
N TYR A 92 3.46 12.85 -14.59
CA TYR A 92 2.07 12.87 -14.14
C TYR A 92 1.56 14.31 -13.89
N PRO A 93 0.39 14.71 -14.40
CA PRO A 93 -0.53 13.93 -15.24
C PRO A 93 0.04 13.71 -16.65
N PRO A 94 -0.32 12.60 -17.32
CA PRO A 94 0.15 12.26 -18.66
C PRO A 94 -0.57 13.11 -19.72
N ASN A 95 -0.19 14.39 -19.79
CA ASN A 95 -0.85 15.41 -20.61
C ASN A 95 -0.36 15.47 -22.06
N THR A 96 0.70 14.74 -22.41
CA THR A 96 1.20 14.60 -23.79
C THR A 96 1.07 13.15 -24.29
N PRO A 97 1.04 12.92 -25.61
CA PRO A 97 1.05 11.56 -26.18
C PRO A 97 2.19 10.70 -25.64
N GLU A 98 3.39 11.28 -25.50
CA GLU A 98 4.59 10.56 -25.03
C GLU A 98 4.46 10.15 -23.57
N LYS A 99 3.92 11.03 -22.71
CA LYS A 99 3.65 10.70 -21.30
C LYS A 99 2.56 9.62 -21.17
N LYS A 100 1.55 9.63 -22.04
CA LYS A 100 0.51 8.59 -22.08
C LYS A 100 1.10 7.23 -22.47
N VAL A 101 1.97 7.20 -23.48
CA VAL A 101 2.69 5.98 -23.89
C VAL A 101 3.56 5.46 -22.75
N ARG A 102 4.36 6.31 -22.11
CA ARG A 102 5.18 5.91 -20.95
C ARG A 102 4.35 5.34 -19.81
N LEU A 103 3.21 5.96 -19.49
CA LEU A 103 2.31 5.44 -18.46
C LEU A 103 1.71 4.07 -18.85
N GLN A 104 1.34 3.90 -20.11
CA GLN A 104 0.83 2.63 -20.60
C GLN A 104 1.90 1.53 -20.57
N GLU A 105 3.13 1.82 -21.00
CA GLU A 105 4.28 0.91 -20.93
C GLU A 105 4.61 0.53 -19.50
N PHE A 106 4.55 1.49 -18.57
CA PHE A 106 4.70 1.24 -17.15
C PHE A 106 3.68 0.19 -16.68
N PHE A 107 2.39 0.35 -17.00
CA PHE A 107 1.34 -0.61 -16.64
C PHE A 107 1.41 -1.97 -17.35
N GLN A 108 2.04 -2.04 -18.51
CA GLN A 108 2.20 -3.30 -19.25
C GLN A 108 3.38 -4.12 -18.75
N ASN A 109 4.39 -3.47 -18.16
CA ASN A 109 5.65 -4.10 -17.80
C ASN A 109 5.89 -4.11 -16.29
N VAL A 110 6.12 -2.93 -15.72
CA VAL A 110 6.53 -2.77 -14.31
C VAL A 110 5.33 -2.92 -13.38
N ALA A 111 4.21 -2.29 -13.76
CA ALA A 111 3.01 -2.19 -12.94
C ALA A 111 1.92 -3.22 -13.31
N ARG A 112 2.35 -4.47 -13.48
CA ARG A 112 1.49 -5.59 -13.87
C ARG A 112 0.65 -6.08 -12.69
N VAL A 113 -0.66 -5.95 -12.82
CA VAL A 113 -1.64 -6.32 -11.77
C VAL A 113 -1.62 -7.82 -11.47
N ASP A 114 -1.52 -8.65 -12.49
CA ASP A 114 -1.51 -10.11 -12.34
C ASP A 114 -0.28 -10.60 -11.56
N VAL A 115 0.87 -9.99 -11.83
CA VAL A 115 2.11 -10.23 -11.08
C VAL A 115 1.98 -9.73 -9.64
N ALA A 116 1.46 -8.51 -9.44
CA ALA A 116 1.25 -7.94 -8.11
C ALA A 116 0.29 -8.77 -7.25
N VAL A 117 -0.84 -9.24 -7.81
CA VAL A 117 -1.79 -10.15 -7.13
C VAL A 117 -1.10 -11.44 -6.72
N THR A 118 -0.34 -12.06 -7.63
CA THR A 118 0.39 -13.29 -7.34
C THR A 118 1.39 -13.09 -6.19
N ASN A 119 2.18 -12.01 -6.26
CA ASN A 119 3.22 -11.74 -5.26
C ASN A 119 2.62 -11.39 -3.90
N VAL A 120 1.54 -10.62 -3.86
CA VAL A 120 0.88 -10.26 -2.60
C VAL A 120 0.23 -11.49 -1.96
N ASN A 121 -0.40 -12.37 -2.74
CA ASN A 121 -0.99 -13.61 -2.20
C ASN A 121 0.09 -14.56 -1.66
N LYS A 122 1.22 -14.71 -2.35
CA LYS A 122 2.38 -15.46 -1.82
C LYS A 122 2.88 -14.89 -0.49
N LEU A 123 2.98 -13.57 -0.39
CA LEU A 123 3.37 -12.88 0.84
C LEU A 123 2.36 -13.14 1.97
N GLY A 124 1.05 -13.04 1.70
CA GLY A 124 0.02 -13.35 2.69
C GLY A 124 0.05 -14.81 3.17
N LEU A 125 0.30 -15.76 2.26
CA LEU A 125 0.46 -17.18 2.62
C LEU A 125 1.71 -17.41 3.48
N LEU A 126 2.83 -16.76 3.17
CA LEU A 126 4.04 -16.78 3.99
C LEU A 126 3.74 -16.26 5.40
N MET A 127 3.08 -15.11 5.51
CA MET A 127 2.72 -14.51 6.81
C MET A 127 1.82 -15.45 7.63
N LYS A 128 0.84 -16.11 7.00
CA LYS A 128 0.03 -17.15 7.67
C LYS A 128 0.88 -18.32 8.16
N ALA A 129 1.84 -18.78 7.37
CA ALA A 129 2.75 -19.86 7.75
C ALA A 129 3.70 -19.45 8.90
N GLU A 130 4.07 -18.18 8.99
CA GLU A 130 4.86 -17.60 10.10
C GLU A 130 4.04 -17.37 11.38
N GLY A 131 2.72 -17.57 11.33
CA GLY A 131 1.84 -17.56 12.51
C GLY A 131 1.02 -16.29 12.72
N TYR A 132 0.97 -15.36 11.75
CA TYR A 132 0.00 -14.27 11.80
C TYR A 132 -1.42 -14.82 11.69
N LYS A 133 -2.28 -14.48 12.66
CA LYS A 133 -3.65 -14.97 12.75
C LYS A 133 -4.64 -14.12 11.97
N HIS A 134 -4.35 -12.82 11.86
CA HIS A 134 -5.19 -11.85 11.18
C HIS A 134 -4.35 -11.09 10.18
N ILE A 135 -4.61 -11.30 8.89
CA ILE A 135 -3.91 -10.60 7.83
C ILE A 135 -4.88 -9.77 6.98
N GLY A 136 -4.63 -8.48 6.92
CA GLY A 136 -5.35 -7.56 6.05
C GLY A 136 -4.50 -7.09 4.88
N LEU A 137 -5.17 -6.65 3.83
CA LEU A 137 -4.56 -6.02 2.66
C LEU A 137 -5.24 -4.68 2.42
N TYR A 138 -4.46 -3.64 2.21
CA TYR A 138 -4.98 -2.37 1.74
C TYR A 138 -4.10 -1.81 0.64
N GLY A 139 -4.74 -1.18 -0.35
CA GLY A 139 -4.05 -0.60 -1.48
C GLY A 139 -4.52 0.81 -1.77
N PHE A 140 -3.57 1.69 -2.02
CA PHE A 140 -3.81 2.99 -2.63
C PHE A 140 -3.93 2.80 -4.14
N CYS A 141 -4.65 3.71 -4.80
CA CYS A 141 -4.85 3.74 -6.25
C CYS A 141 -3.61 3.32 -7.06
N TRP A 142 -3.78 2.76 -8.26
CA TRP A 142 -2.71 2.62 -9.28
C TRP A 142 -3.23 3.25 -10.59
N VAL A 143 -4.06 4.28 -10.47
CA VAL A 143 -5.09 4.75 -11.43
C VAL A 143 -6.28 3.78 -11.59
N TYR A 144 -7.44 4.20 -11.06
CA TYR A 144 -8.88 3.83 -11.21
C TYR A 144 -9.34 2.39 -11.54
N HIS A 145 -8.50 1.49 -12.07
CA HIS A 145 -8.92 0.16 -12.55
C HIS A 145 -8.01 -0.99 -12.12
N LYS A 146 -6.95 -0.77 -11.33
CA LYS A 146 -5.88 -1.77 -11.15
C LYS A 146 -5.46 -2.07 -9.70
N ALA A 147 -5.23 -1.10 -8.81
CA ALA A 147 -4.80 -1.38 -7.42
C ALA A 147 -5.89 -1.89 -6.49
N GLY A 148 -7.06 -1.23 -6.53
CA GLY A 148 -8.26 -1.74 -5.90
C GLY A 148 -8.56 -3.14 -6.43
N LYS A 149 -8.23 -3.45 -7.70
CA LYS A 149 -8.27 -4.83 -8.19
C LYS A 149 -7.19 -5.71 -7.58
N VAL A 150 -5.96 -5.28 -7.35
CA VAL A 150 -4.98 -6.11 -6.62
C VAL A 150 -5.55 -6.49 -5.25
N ALA A 151 -5.98 -5.49 -4.48
CA ALA A 151 -6.57 -5.71 -3.17
C ALA A 151 -7.83 -6.63 -3.25
N ILE A 152 -8.80 -6.28 -4.09
CA ILE A 152 -10.07 -6.99 -4.24
C ILE A 152 -9.90 -8.40 -4.83
N LEU A 153 -9.05 -8.57 -5.86
CA LEU A 153 -8.78 -9.87 -6.48
C LEU A 153 -8.01 -10.77 -5.51
N SER A 154 -7.05 -10.24 -4.76
CA SER A 154 -6.40 -10.99 -3.67
C SER A 154 -7.37 -11.41 -2.58
N GLY A 155 -8.37 -10.58 -2.27
CA GLY A 155 -9.48 -10.98 -1.39
C GLY A 155 -10.27 -12.17 -1.91
N SER A 156 -10.39 -12.34 -3.23
CA SER A 156 -11.13 -13.46 -3.84
C SER A 156 -10.45 -14.81 -3.64
N GLU A 157 -9.13 -14.84 -3.40
CA GLU A 157 -8.36 -16.05 -3.11
C GLU A 157 -8.40 -16.46 -1.62
N LYS A 158 -9.15 -15.74 -0.77
CA LYS A 158 -9.32 -15.98 0.67
C LYS A 158 -8.00 -16.04 1.46
N VAL A 159 -6.94 -15.43 0.92
CA VAL A 159 -5.66 -15.28 1.62
C VAL A 159 -5.81 -14.26 2.74
N TYR A 160 -6.51 -13.15 2.51
CA TYR A 160 -6.68 -12.07 3.48
C TYR A 160 -8.04 -12.13 4.20
N ASP A 161 -8.05 -11.78 5.48
CA ASP A 161 -9.27 -11.71 6.29
C ASP A 161 -10.06 -10.42 6.02
N ALA A 162 -9.37 -9.36 5.60
CA ALA A 162 -9.96 -8.09 5.24
C ALA A 162 -9.19 -7.41 4.11
N VAL A 163 -9.92 -6.69 3.27
CA VAL A 163 -9.37 -5.94 2.14
C VAL A 163 -9.96 -4.53 2.12
N ALA A 164 -9.10 -3.52 1.94
CA ALA A 164 -9.52 -2.15 1.72
C ALA A 164 -8.90 -1.56 0.44
N SER A 165 -9.66 -0.71 -0.24
CA SER A 165 -9.19 0.09 -1.37
C SER A 165 -9.32 1.56 -1.01
N VAL A 166 -8.24 2.33 -1.13
CA VAL A 166 -8.19 3.75 -0.76
C VAL A 166 -8.00 4.58 -2.02
N HIS A 167 -8.93 5.51 -2.27
CA HIS A 167 -8.92 6.43 -3.42
C HIS A 167 -9.54 7.80 -3.05
N PRO A 168 -8.97 8.93 -3.50
CA PRO A 168 -7.67 9.07 -4.18
C PRO A 168 -6.50 8.80 -3.23
N ALA A 169 -5.32 8.58 -3.81
CA ALA A 169 -4.06 8.53 -3.07
C ALA A 169 -3.57 9.95 -2.75
#